data_AF-A0A220ME13-F1
#
_entry.id   AF-A0A220ME13-F1
#
_cell.length_a   1.000
_cell.length_b   1.000
_cell.length_c   1.000
_cell.angle_alpha   90.00
_cell.angle_beta   90.00
_cell.angle_gamma   90.00
#
_symmetry.space_group_name_H-M   'P 1'
#
loop_
_entity.id
_entity.type
_entity.pdbx_description
1 polymer ?
#
loop_
_entity_poly.entity_id
_entity_poly.type
_entity_poly.pdbx_seq_one_letter_code
_entity_poly.pdbx_strand_id
1 'polypeptide(L)'
;MLHVFPSLLLTATLAVTGTQVLSPQHPTVSEPVAKEAVHADATYEAVAAPYPPAVQEALKKVRKNGGHTIVRANGKSYVVVGAGQRPTGGYRLVTDQVKRTGPHAFAVHVRVQAPAPGSMKTQVISYPTLVIALPDQQAKVSVHMR
;
A
#
# COMPACT_ATOMS: atom_id res chain seq x y z
N MET A 1 -52.99 65.32 28.45
CA MET A 1 -53.59 64.07 27.91
C MET A 1 -53.17 63.95 26.46
N LEU A 2 -52.18 63.09 26.22
CA LEU A 2 -52.30 61.79 25.54
C LEU A 2 -52.34 61.95 24.01
N HIS A 3 -51.15 61.87 23.39
CA HIS A 3 -51.02 61.62 21.96
C HIS A 3 -50.54 60.18 21.77
N VAL A 4 -51.29 59.46 20.95
CA VAL A 4 -51.14 58.05 20.62
C VAL A 4 -50.12 57.95 19.49
N PHE A 5 -49.01 57.23 19.71
CA PHE A 5 -48.02 56.94 18.67
C PHE A 5 -48.24 55.53 18.11
N PRO A 6 -48.39 55.37 16.79
CA PRO A 6 -48.30 54.08 16.13
C PRO A 6 -46.90 53.84 15.53
N SER A 7 -46.57 52.56 15.44
CA SER A 7 -45.76 51.94 14.37
C SER A 7 -44.25 52.22 14.26
N LEU A 8 -43.53 51.10 14.41
CA LEU A 8 -42.58 50.56 13.42
C LEU A 8 -41.24 51.29 13.24
N LEU A 9 -40.14 50.67 13.70
CA LEU A 9 -39.13 50.11 12.80
C LEU A 9 -38.06 49.30 13.54
N LEU A 10 -37.96 48.06 13.09
CA LEU A 10 -36.90 47.09 13.28
C LEU A 10 -35.62 47.59 12.61
N THR A 11 -34.47 47.59 13.31
CA THR A 11 -33.18 47.06 12.80
C THR A 11 -32.09 47.22 13.87
N ALA A 12 -31.70 46.10 14.48
CA ALA A 12 -30.51 46.00 15.30
C ALA A 12 -29.30 45.76 14.39
N THR A 13 -28.41 46.74 14.28
CA THR A 13 -27.08 46.57 13.68
C THR A 13 -26.07 46.36 14.80
N LEU A 14 -25.70 45.10 15.06
CA LEU A 14 -24.54 44.79 15.90
C LEU A 14 -23.31 44.68 15.01
N ALA A 15 -22.39 45.63 15.16
CA ALA A 15 -21.03 45.52 14.64
C ALA A 15 -20.23 44.58 15.56
N VAL A 16 -19.66 43.52 15.00
CA VAL A 16 -18.52 42.82 15.60
C VAL A 16 -17.48 42.60 14.50
N THR A 17 -16.40 43.35 14.60
CA THR A 17 -15.11 43.08 13.98
C THR A 17 -14.53 41.79 14.53
N GLY A 18 -14.20 40.84 13.66
CA GLY A 18 -13.52 39.61 14.03
C GLY A 18 -12.82 39.01 12.81
N THR A 19 -11.60 39.44 12.55
CA THR A 19 -10.65 38.73 11.68
C THR A 19 -10.23 37.42 12.36
N GLN A 20 -10.99 36.35 12.15
CA GLN A 20 -10.50 35.01 12.47
C GLN A 20 -9.77 34.43 11.25
N VAL A 21 -8.46 34.59 11.28
CA VAL A 21 -7.53 33.77 10.52
C VAL A 21 -7.63 32.36 11.11
N LEU A 22 -8.38 31.47 10.47
CA LEU A 22 -8.40 30.06 10.84
C LEU A 22 -7.06 29.44 10.44
N SER A 23 -6.10 29.44 11.37
CA SER A 23 -4.99 28.51 11.37
C SER A 23 -5.55 27.10 11.53
N PRO A 24 -5.32 26.16 10.61
CA PRO A 24 -5.53 24.75 10.92
C PRO A 24 -4.45 24.33 11.93
N GLN A 25 -4.81 24.37 13.21
CA GLN A 25 -4.15 23.54 14.20
C GLN A 25 -4.59 22.11 13.94
N HIS A 26 -3.72 21.30 13.34
CA HIS A 26 -3.78 19.86 13.55
C HIS A 26 -2.38 19.35 13.91
N PRO A 27 -2.27 18.56 15.00
CA PRO A 27 -1.02 18.25 15.65
C PRO A 27 -0.08 17.43 14.77
N THR A 28 1.20 17.75 14.92
CA THR A 28 2.29 16.81 14.73
C THR A 28 2.00 15.52 15.51
N VAL A 29 1.68 14.45 14.80
CA VAL A 29 2.14 13.11 15.17
C VAL A 29 3.21 12.74 14.17
N SER A 30 4.42 13.21 14.47
CA SER A 30 5.63 12.50 14.08
C SER A 30 5.65 11.22 14.93
N GLU A 31 5.06 10.15 14.44
CA GLU A 31 5.46 8.80 14.85
C GLU A 31 5.74 7.96 13.60
N PRO A 32 6.94 7.38 13.51
CA PRO A 32 7.27 6.48 12.41
C PRO A 32 6.38 5.26 12.60
N VAL A 33 5.56 4.93 11.59
CA VAL A 33 4.86 3.64 11.57
C VAL A 33 5.91 2.56 11.77
N ALA A 34 5.86 2.00 12.98
CA ALA A 34 6.72 0.98 13.48
C ALA A 34 6.72 -0.17 12.46
N LYS A 35 7.92 -0.70 12.25
CA LYS A 35 8.19 -1.94 11.54
C LYS A 35 7.16 -2.99 11.99
N GLU A 36 6.19 -3.29 11.14
CA GLU A 36 5.31 -4.42 11.35
C GLU A 36 6.20 -5.66 11.24
N ALA A 37 6.44 -6.28 12.40
CA ALA A 37 7.33 -7.38 12.59
C ALA A 37 6.81 -8.58 11.77
N VAL A 38 7.39 -8.75 10.60
CA VAL A 38 7.38 -10.01 9.87
C VAL A 38 8.07 -11.03 10.79
N HIS A 39 7.29 -11.93 11.38
CA HIS A 39 7.83 -13.13 11.99
C HIS A 39 8.40 -14.02 10.86
N ALA A 40 9.68 -13.78 10.56
CA ALA A 40 10.44 -14.44 9.53
C ALA A 40 11.25 -15.59 10.13
N ASP A 41 10.89 -16.83 9.81
CA ASP A 41 11.79 -17.98 10.00
C ASP A 41 12.80 -18.13 8.84
N ALA A 42 12.91 -17.12 7.96
CA ALA A 42 13.95 -17.04 6.94
C ALA A 42 14.23 -15.57 6.60
N THR A 43 15.51 -15.18 6.61
CA THR A 43 15.94 -13.85 6.13
C THR A 43 15.60 -13.70 4.65
N TYR A 44 14.62 -12.86 4.32
CA TYR A 44 14.30 -12.48 2.95
C TYR A 44 14.31 -10.96 2.81
N GLU A 45 14.68 -10.48 1.63
CA GLU A 45 14.67 -9.05 1.31
C GLU A 45 13.59 -8.79 0.26
N ALA A 46 12.66 -7.88 0.59
CA ALA A 46 11.81 -7.28 -0.43
C ALA A 46 12.69 -6.31 -1.23
N VAL A 47 13.02 -6.69 -2.46
CA VAL A 47 13.97 -5.94 -3.27
C VAL A 47 13.26 -4.77 -3.95
N ALA A 48 13.82 -3.57 -3.83
CA ALA A 48 13.41 -2.42 -4.64
C ALA A 48 14.24 -2.35 -5.93
N ALA A 49 13.71 -1.70 -6.96
CA ALA A 49 14.45 -1.47 -8.21
C ALA A 49 15.78 -0.73 -7.93
N PRO A 50 16.85 -0.97 -8.73
CA PRO A 50 16.85 -1.65 -10.02
C PRO A 50 16.95 -3.18 -9.93
N TYR A 51 16.08 -3.86 -10.68
CA TYR A 51 16.08 -5.32 -10.79
C TYR A 51 17.03 -5.82 -11.89
N PRO A 52 17.61 -7.03 -11.74
CA PRO A 52 18.31 -7.70 -12.82
C PRO A 52 17.43 -7.82 -14.08
N PRO A 53 17.99 -7.77 -15.31
CA PRO A 53 17.22 -7.81 -16.55
C PRO A 53 16.23 -8.98 -16.64
N ALA A 54 16.65 -10.18 -16.20
CA ALA A 54 15.78 -11.35 -16.19
C ALA A 54 14.53 -11.20 -15.29
N VAL A 55 14.65 -10.47 -14.17
CA VAL A 55 13.53 -10.17 -13.27
C VAL A 55 12.58 -9.16 -13.91
N GLN A 56 13.11 -8.19 -14.67
CA GLN A 56 12.29 -7.23 -15.41
C GLN A 56 11.44 -7.92 -16.50
N GLU A 57 12.03 -8.86 -17.23
CA GLU A 57 11.27 -9.66 -18.22
C GLU A 57 10.20 -10.52 -17.56
N ALA A 58 10.51 -11.15 -16.42
CA ALA A 58 9.52 -11.88 -15.65
C ALA A 58 8.37 -10.99 -15.14
N LEU A 59 8.68 -9.77 -14.67
CA LEU A 59 7.67 -8.79 -14.27
C LEU A 59 6.71 -8.46 -15.42
N LYS A 60 7.21 -8.25 -16.64
CA LYS A 60 6.35 -8.01 -17.82
C LYS A 60 5.36 -9.15 -18.04
N LYS A 61 5.81 -10.41 -17.86
CA LYS A 61 5.00 -11.61 -18.05
C LYS A 61 3.91 -11.77 -16.98
N VAL A 62 4.26 -11.64 -15.70
CA VAL A 62 3.31 -11.90 -14.60
C VAL A 62 2.41 -10.70 -14.28
N ARG A 63 2.80 -9.49 -14.66
CA ARG A 63 2.08 -8.25 -14.30
C ARG A 63 0.62 -8.28 -14.77
N LYS A 64 0.34 -8.64 -16.03
CA LYS A 64 -1.02 -8.63 -16.57
C LYS A 64 -1.80 -9.90 -16.24
N ASN A 65 -1.17 -11.06 -16.45
CA ASN A 65 -1.83 -12.36 -16.33
C ASN A 65 -1.98 -12.83 -14.87
N GLY A 66 -1.24 -12.22 -13.95
CA GLY A 66 -1.13 -12.69 -12.58
C GLY A 66 -0.28 -13.96 -12.47
N GLY A 67 -0.24 -14.53 -11.27
CA GLY A 67 0.54 -15.72 -10.95
C GLY A 67 1.95 -15.40 -10.48
N HIS A 68 2.85 -16.36 -10.60
CA HIS A 68 4.22 -16.23 -10.11
C HIS A 68 5.22 -16.95 -11.01
N THR A 69 6.48 -16.53 -10.93
CA THR A 69 7.62 -17.22 -11.55
C THR A 69 8.88 -17.04 -10.72
N ILE A 70 9.83 -17.96 -10.87
CA ILE A 70 11.13 -17.90 -10.20
C ILE A 70 12.22 -17.61 -11.23
N VAL A 71 12.98 -16.55 -11.00
CA VAL A 71 14.11 -16.15 -11.84
C VAL A 71 15.39 -16.25 -11.04
N ARG A 72 16.48 -16.72 -11.66
CA ARG A 72 17.80 -16.81 -11.02
C ARG A 72 18.71 -15.77 -11.62
N ALA A 73 19.34 -14.95 -10.78
CA ALA A 73 20.29 -13.93 -11.20
C ALA A 73 21.21 -13.55 -10.04
N ASN A 74 22.46 -13.19 -10.33
CA ASN A 74 23.41 -12.66 -9.35
C ASN A 74 23.53 -13.53 -8.06
N GLY A 75 23.57 -14.86 -8.20
CA GLY A 75 23.68 -15.77 -7.05
C GLY A 75 22.42 -15.89 -6.17
N LYS A 76 21.31 -15.28 -6.56
CA LYS A 76 20.03 -15.28 -5.81
C LYS A 76 18.90 -15.88 -6.65
N SER A 77 17.86 -16.33 -5.96
CA SER A 77 16.57 -16.66 -6.59
C SER A 77 15.55 -15.56 -6.28
N TYR A 78 14.86 -15.08 -7.30
CA TYR A 78 13.84 -14.05 -7.21
C TYR A 78 12.48 -14.66 -7.48
N VAL A 79 11.57 -14.56 -6.52
CA VAL A 79 10.17 -14.93 -6.67
C VAL A 79 9.43 -13.69 -7.14
N VAL A 80 8.97 -13.71 -8.39
CA VAL A 80 8.25 -12.60 -9.03
C VAL A 80 6.77 -12.95 -9.04
N VAL A 81 5.95 -12.14 -8.38
CA VAL A 81 4.52 -12.38 -8.20
C VAL A 81 3.73 -11.22 -8.78
N GLY A 82 2.66 -11.53 -9.52
CA GLY A 82 1.69 -10.56 -10.02
C GLY A 82 0.28 -10.92 -9.53
N ALA A 83 -0.47 -9.91 -9.08
CA ALA A 83 -1.86 -10.12 -8.66
C ALA A 83 -2.84 -10.12 -9.85
N GLY A 84 -2.33 -9.89 -11.06
CA GLY A 84 -3.13 -9.63 -12.26
C GLY A 84 -3.84 -8.28 -12.20
N GLN A 85 -4.85 -8.12 -13.04
CA GLN A 85 -5.65 -6.90 -13.11
C GLN A 85 -6.47 -6.67 -11.84
N ARG A 86 -6.46 -5.43 -11.34
CA ARG A 86 -7.31 -4.98 -10.23
C ARG A 86 -8.12 -3.74 -10.62
N PRO A 87 -9.36 -3.61 -10.14
CA PRO A 87 -10.31 -2.62 -10.67
C PRO A 87 -9.96 -1.18 -10.31
N THR A 88 -9.22 -0.97 -9.22
CA THR A 88 -8.84 0.36 -8.73
C THR A 88 -7.39 0.38 -8.28
N GLY A 89 -6.85 1.56 -8.04
CA GLY A 89 -5.58 1.69 -7.34
C GLY A 89 -5.73 1.45 -5.84
N GLY A 90 -4.61 1.20 -5.19
CA GLY A 90 -4.52 0.90 -3.75
C GLY A 90 -4.48 -0.59 -3.41
N TYR A 91 -4.65 -1.48 -4.39
CA TYR A 91 -4.33 -2.90 -4.21
C TYR A 91 -2.81 -3.09 -4.11
N ARG A 92 -2.37 -3.97 -3.21
CA ARG A 92 -0.96 -4.32 -3.02
C ARG A 92 -0.80 -5.84 -2.89
N LEU A 93 0.37 -6.35 -3.24
CA LEU A 93 0.79 -7.69 -2.83
C LEU A 93 1.65 -7.54 -1.59
N VAL A 94 1.39 -8.36 -0.58
CA VAL A 94 2.16 -8.37 0.67
C VAL A 94 2.63 -9.79 0.95
N THR A 95 3.89 -9.91 1.36
CA THR A 95 4.45 -11.18 1.82
C THR A 95 3.97 -11.40 3.25
N ASP A 96 3.19 -12.45 3.48
CA ASP A 96 2.78 -12.84 4.83
C ASP A 96 3.89 -13.63 5.53
N GLN A 97 4.52 -14.54 4.81
CA GLN A 97 5.55 -15.41 5.36
C GLN A 97 6.50 -15.92 4.28
N VAL A 98 7.78 -16.00 4.61
CA VAL A 98 8.76 -16.82 3.90
C VAL A 98 9.36 -17.77 4.92
N LYS A 99 9.18 -19.07 4.69
CA LYS A 99 9.67 -20.12 5.57
C LYS A 99 10.62 -21.03 4.81
N ARG A 100 11.82 -21.25 5.34
CA ARG A 100 12.71 -22.30 4.85
C ARG A 100 12.19 -23.65 5.36
N THR A 101 11.85 -24.55 4.45
CA THR A 101 11.31 -25.88 4.74
C THR A 101 12.35 -27.00 4.55
N GLY A 102 13.54 -26.67 4.04
CA GLY A 102 14.65 -27.59 3.86
C GLY A 102 15.92 -26.87 3.37
N PRO A 103 17.01 -27.60 3.04
CA PRO A 103 18.27 -26.98 2.66
C PRO A 103 18.16 -25.98 1.51
N HIS A 104 17.37 -26.29 0.49
CA HIS A 104 17.08 -25.37 -0.62
C HIS A 104 15.58 -25.11 -0.78
N ALA A 105 14.74 -25.55 0.16
CA ALA A 105 13.29 -25.49 0.00
C ALA A 105 12.71 -24.30 0.76
N PHE A 106 11.86 -23.52 0.10
CA PHE A 106 11.20 -22.34 0.65
C PHE A 106 9.71 -22.35 0.34
N ALA A 107 8.89 -22.12 1.37
CA ALA A 107 7.48 -21.83 1.25
C ALA A 107 7.26 -20.31 1.34
N VAL A 108 6.62 -19.72 0.34
CA VAL A 108 6.34 -18.29 0.26
C VAL A 108 4.84 -18.08 0.24
N HIS A 109 4.33 -17.38 1.25
CA HIS A 109 2.93 -17.03 1.38
C HIS A 109 2.76 -15.55 1.07
N VAL A 110 1.92 -15.26 0.08
CA VAL A 110 1.62 -13.91 -0.38
C VAL A 110 0.11 -13.72 -0.38
N ARG A 111 -0.35 -12.52 -0.06
CA ARG A 111 -1.76 -12.17 -0.22
C ARG A 111 -1.95 -10.86 -0.97
N VAL A 112 -3.12 -10.73 -1.57
CA VAL A 112 -3.55 -9.45 -2.12
C VAL A 112 -4.21 -8.62 -1.02
N GLN A 113 -3.62 -7.49 -0.69
CA GLN A 113 -4.21 -6.50 0.22
C GLN A 113 -5.06 -5.52 -0.60
N ALA A 114 -6.36 -5.48 -0.32
CA ALA A 114 -7.26 -4.50 -0.87
C ALA A 114 -7.05 -3.11 -0.22
N PRO A 115 -7.43 -2.01 -0.89
CA PRO A 115 -7.48 -0.70 -0.24
C PRO A 115 -8.40 -0.74 0.98
N ALA A 116 -8.08 0.04 2.02
CA ALA A 116 -8.86 0.08 3.25
C ALA A 116 -10.35 0.45 2.96
N PRO A 117 -11.31 -0.17 3.66
CA PRO A 117 -12.71 0.22 3.58
C PRO A 117 -12.87 1.72 3.88
N GLY A 118 -13.71 2.41 3.09
CA GLY A 118 -13.94 3.85 3.26
C GLY A 118 -12.80 4.77 2.78
N SER A 119 -11.66 4.23 2.34
CA SER A 119 -10.61 5.05 1.73
C SER A 119 -11.02 5.57 0.35
N MET A 120 -10.56 6.77 0.01
CA MET A 120 -10.64 7.28 -1.36
C MET A 120 -9.81 6.39 -2.28
N LYS A 121 -10.46 5.73 -3.25
CA LYS A 121 -9.82 4.85 -4.23
C LYS A 121 -9.60 5.60 -5.53
N THR A 122 -8.43 5.43 -6.13
CA THR A 122 -8.20 5.92 -7.50
C THR A 122 -8.90 4.98 -8.49
N GLN A 123 -9.75 5.55 -9.34
CA GLN A 123 -10.54 4.81 -10.34
C GLN A 123 -9.71 4.47 -11.58
N VAL A 124 -8.62 3.75 -11.36
CA VAL A 124 -7.66 3.36 -12.40
C VAL A 124 -7.32 1.89 -12.23
N ILE A 125 -7.39 1.14 -13.33
CA ILE A 125 -7.00 -0.26 -13.37
C ILE A 125 -5.53 -0.38 -12.94
N SER A 126 -5.26 -1.23 -11.96
CA SER A 126 -3.92 -1.44 -11.42
C SER A 126 -3.43 -2.88 -11.60
N TYR A 127 -2.11 -3.06 -11.53
CA TYR A 127 -1.45 -4.36 -11.68
C TYR A 127 -0.40 -4.53 -10.59
N PRO A 128 -0.81 -4.89 -9.35
CA PRO A 128 0.13 -5.05 -8.24
C PRO A 128 1.13 -6.17 -8.52
N THR A 129 2.40 -5.89 -8.22
CA THR A 129 3.52 -6.82 -8.39
C THR A 129 4.40 -6.82 -7.14
N LEU A 130 5.04 -7.95 -6.85
CA LEU A 130 5.95 -8.13 -5.73
C LEU A 130 7.15 -8.97 -6.18
N VAL A 131 8.35 -8.60 -5.72
CA VAL A 131 9.58 -9.35 -5.95
C VAL A 131 10.21 -9.67 -4.59
N ILE A 132 10.47 -10.95 -4.36
CA ILE A 132 11.12 -11.45 -3.13
C ILE A 132 12.45 -12.07 -3.53
N ALA A 133 13.56 -11.61 -2.96
CA ALA A 133 14.85 -12.25 -3.16
C ALA A 133 15.15 -13.25 -2.04
N LEU A 134 15.54 -14.44 -2.45
CA LEU A 134 16.05 -15.50 -1.59
C LEU A 134 17.57 -15.60 -1.79
N PRO A 135 18.37 -15.62 -0.71
CA PRO A 135 19.83 -15.70 -0.77
C PRO A 135 20.33 -17.12 -1.12
N ASP A 136 19.63 -17.80 -2.02
CA ASP A 136 19.95 -19.14 -2.50
C ASP A 136 19.58 -19.24 -3.99
N GLN A 137 20.58 -19.38 -4.86
CA GLN A 137 20.37 -19.56 -6.30
C GLN A 137 19.69 -20.90 -6.65
N GLN A 138 19.77 -21.90 -5.78
CA GLN A 138 19.20 -23.23 -5.98
C GLN A 138 17.83 -23.39 -5.32
N ALA A 139 17.24 -22.31 -4.80
CA ALA A 139 15.97 -22.34 -4.09
C ALA A 139 14.84 -23.02 -4.90
N LYS A 140 14.30 -24.10 -4.33
CA LYS A 140 13.05 -24.75 -4.71
C LYS A 140 11.92 -24.06 -3.96
N VAL A 141 11.08 -23.32 -4.68
CA VAL A 141 10.07 -22.44 -4.06
C VAL A 141 8.67 -22.95 -4.34
N SER A 142 7.87 -23.06 -3.28
CA SER A 142 6.43 -23.26 -3.36
C SER A 142 5.73 -21.95 -2.98
N VAL A 143 5.00 -21.37 -3.93
CA VAL A 143 4.29 -20.09 -3.72
C VAL A 143 2.81 -20.35 -3.50
N HIS A 144 2.28 -19.86 -2.39
CA HIS A 144 0.87 -19.89 -2.06
C HIS A 144 0.34 -18.46 -2.06
N MET A 145 -0.57 -18.16 -2.99
CA MET A 145 -1.26 -16.87 -3.05
C MET A 145 -2.68 -17.01 -2.52
N ARG A 146 -3.08 -16.16 -1.58
CA ARG A 146 -4.43 -16.10 -1.00
C ARG A 146 -5.11 -14.76 -1.23
#